data_AF-A0A934N8R7-F1
#
_entry.id   AF-A0A934N8R7-F1
#
_cell.length_a   1.000
_cell.length_b   1.000
_cell.length_c   1.000
_cell.angle_alpha   90.00
_cell.angle_beta   90.00
_cell.angle_gamma   90.00
#
_symmetry.space_group_name_H-M   'P 1'
#
loop_
_entity.id
_entity.type
_entity.pdbx_description
1 polymer ?
#
loop_
_entity_poly.entity_id
_entity_poly.type
_entity_poly.pdbx_seq_one_letter_code
_entity_poly.pdbx_strand_id
1 'polypeptide(L)'
;MKAKQRELATSEAKPMATGDGTSIHLDKPIYTLSVASEILETHPRTLMMYEHLNMIKPKRTVTNRRRYSQRDLMKLQAIQTLTRKHGVNLAGVRYILALLKTLQLSGLEPPDGLKELDVSLLDV
;
A
#
# COMPACT_ATOMS: atom_id res chain seq x y z
N MET A 1 -45.04 -1.44 -34.74
CA MET A 1 -44.75 -2.36 -33.60
C MET A 1 -43.35 -2.01 -33.10
N LYS A 2 -43.14 -1.33 -31.96
CA LYS A 2 -42.92 -1.89 -30.59
C LYS A 2 -41.98 -3.12 -30.62
N ALA A 3 -40.90 -3.28 -29.86
CA ALA A 3 -40.31 -2.57 -28.72
C ALA A 3 -38.90 -3.19 -28.47
N LYS A 4 -37.91 -2.40 -28.02
CA LYS A 4 -37.30 -2.48 -26.66
C LYS A 4 -36.06 -3.40 -26.50
N GLN A 5 -34.93 -2.72 -26.29
CA GLN A 5 -33.70 -3.19 -25.65
C GLN A 5 -33.96 -3.94 -24.34
N ARG A 6 -33.11 -4.92 -24.01
CA ARG A 6 -32.71 -5.24 -22.62
C ARG A 6 -31.45 -6.13 -22.58
N GLU A 7 -30.39 -5.60 -21.96
CA GLU A 7 -29.29 -6.35 -21.34
C GLU A 7 -29.82 -7.38 -20.33
N LEU A 8 -29.09 -8.48 -20.14
CA LEU A 8 -28.93 -9.16 -18.85
C LEU A 8 -27.65 -10.02 -18.87
N ALA A 9 -26.87 -9.84 -17.82
CA ALA A 9 -25.55 -10.36 -17.56
C ALA A 9 -25.53 -11.81 -17.05
N THR A 10 -24.30 -12.30 -16.81
CA THR A 10 -23.90 -13.42 -15.94
C THR A 10 -23.90 -14.77 -16.67
N SER A 11 -22.83 -15.57 -16.71
CA SER A 11 -21.97 -15.98 -15.60
C SER A 11 -20.65 -16.53 -16.16
N GLU A 12 -19.55 -15.79 -16.03
CA GLU A 12 -18.21 -16.40 -16.14
C GLU A 12 -17.99 -17.26 -14.90
N ALA A 13 -17.97 -18.58 -15.12
CA ALA A 13 -17.74 -19.58 -14.10
C ALA A 13 -16.31 -19.41 -13.55
N LYS A 14 -16.24 -18.92 -12.32
CA LYS A 14 -15.09 -18.96 -11.41
C LYS A 14 -14.49 -20.38 -11.40
N PRO A 15 -13.18 -20.58 -11.70
CA PRO A 15 -12.57 -21.84 -11.39
C PRO A 15 -12.40 -21.93 -9.87
N MET A 16 -12.99 -23.01 -9.35
CA MET A 16 -12.63 -23.79 -8.18
C MET A 16 -11.28 -23.40 -7.54
N ALA A 17 -11.34 -22.88 -6.32
CA ALA A 17 -10.19 -22.83 -5.41
C ALA A 17 -10.43 -23.85 -4.30
N THR A 18 -9.84 -25.03 -4.49
CA THR A 18 -9.62 -26.01 -3.42
C THR A 18 -8.18 -25.86 -2.97
N GLY A 19 -7.95 -25.70 -1.66
CA GLY A 19 -6.64 -25.84 -1.02
C GLY A 19 -6.14 -24.61 -0.26
N ASP A 20 -6.06 -24.78 1.06
CA ASP A 20 -5.14 -24.16 2.03
C ASP A 20 -4.98 -22.63 2.17
N GLY A 21 -5.01 -22.19 3.42
CA GLY A 21 -4.22 -21.04 3.87
C GLY A 21 -4.89 -19.67 3.78
N THR A 22 -4.86 -18.95 4.88
CA THR A 22 -5.08 -17.50 4.97
C THR A 22 -4.02 -16.73 4.18
N SER A 23 -4.04 -16.78 2.85
CA SER A 23 -3.23 -15.90 2.01
C SER A 23 -3.83 -14.50 2.07
N ILE A 24 -3.37 -13.69 3.03
CA ILE A 24 -3.72 -12.27 3.11
C ILE A 24 -3.23 -11.62 1.82
N HIS A 25 -4.14 -11.27 0.91
CA HIS A 25 -3.80 -10.51 -0.30
C HIS A 25 -3.40 -9.09 0.12
N LEU A 26 -2.11 -8.89 0.35
CA LEU A 26 -1.52 -7.63 0.85
C LEU A 26 -1.84 -6.42 -0.05
N ASP A 27 -2.09 -6.66 -1.32
CA ASP A 27 -2.31 -5.64 -2.35
C ASP A 27 -3.79 -5.26 -2.50
N LYS A 28 -4.69 -5.98 -1.81
CA LYS A 28 -6.12 -5.69 -1.86
C LYS A 28 -6.39 -4.38 -1.11
N PRO A 29 -6.93 -3.33 -1.76
CA PRO A 29 -7.12 -2.03 -1.13
C PRO A 29 -8.43 -2.02 -0.34
N ILE A 30 -8.33 -2.29 0.96
CA ILE A 30 -9.48 -2.47 1.86
C ILE A 30 -9.61 -1.29 2.82
N TYR A 31 -8.49 -0.74 3.28
CA TYR A 31 -8.44 0.26 4.36
C TYR A 31 -8.88 1.64 3.87
N THR A 32 -9.67 2.35 4.68
CA THR A 32 -10.02 3.76 4.43
C THR A 32 -8.99 4.68 5.07
N LEU A 33 -9.04 5.98 4.75
CA LEU A 33 -8.14 6.97 5.37
C LEU A 33 -8.25 6.98 6.90
N SER A 34 -9.47 6.89 7.44
CA SER A 34 -9.71 6.85 8.89
C SER A 34 -9.10 5.61 9.53
N VAL A 35 -9.33 4.44 8.94
CA VAL A 35 -8.78 3.18 9.48
C VAL A 35 -7.25 3.19 9.39
N ALA A 36 -6.69 3.69 8.29
CA ALA A 36 -5.25 3.83 8.15
C ALA A 36 -4.65 4.80 9.19
N SER A 37 -5.33 5.91 9.51
CA SER A 37 -4.88 6.85 10.54
C SER A 37 -4.88 6.26 11.93
N GLU A 38 -5.87 5.41 12.26
CA GLU A 38 -5.94 4.71 13.54
C GLU A 38 -4.82 3.67 13.66
N ILE A 39 -4.61 2.85 12.62
CA ILE A 39 -3.56 1.81 12.61
C ILE A 39 -2.16 2.41 12.72
N LEU A 40 -1.90 3.54 12.03
CA LEU A 40 -0.60 4.19 12.00
C LEU A 40 -0.41 5.24 13.10
N GLU A 41 -1.41 5.40 13.98
CA GLU A 41 -1.47 6.42 15.03
C GLU A 41 -1.03 7.81 14.50
N THR A 42 -1.54 8.14 13.31
CA THR A 42 -1.11 9.30 12.54
C THR A 42 -2.30 10.11 12.09
N HIS A 43 -2.22 11.43 12.28
CA HIS A 43 -3.29 12.32 11.86
C HIS A 43 -3.59 12.19 10.35
N PRO A 44 -4.88 12.11 9.92
CA PRO A 44 -5.25 11.96 8.52
C PRO A 44 -4.63 12.98 7.57
N ARG A 45 -4.41 14.21 8.06
CA ARG A 45 -3.74 15.28 7.28
C ARG A 45 -2.31 14.95 6.88
N THR A 46 -1.57 14.25 7.75
CA THR A 46 -0.20 13.82 7.48
C THR A 46 -0.18 12.70 6.43
N LEU A 47 -1.14 11.76 6.49
CA LEU A 47 -1.28 10.73 5.45
C LEU A 47 -1.61 11.35 4.07
N MET A 48 -2.52 12.32 4.03
CA MET A 48 -2.83 13.07 2.81
C MET A 48 -1.62 13.86 2.29
N MET A 49 -0.76 14.36 3.17
CA MET A 49 0.49 15.02 2.77
C MET A 49 1.44 14.02 2.06
N TYR A 50 1.60 12.81 2.61
CA TYR A 50 2.44 11.78 1.98
C TYR A 50 1.91 11.34 0.60
N GLU A 51 0.59 11.29 0.42
CA GLU A 51 -0.03 11.09 -0.90
C GLU A 51 0.26 12.23 -1.87
N HIS A 52 0.09 13.49 -1.43
CA HIS A 52 0.35 14.65 -2.27
C HIS A 52 1.81 14.72 -2.74
N LEU A 53 2.73 14.26 -1.90
CA LEU A 53 4.15 14.14 -2.23
C LEU A 53 4.48 12.91 -3.09
N ASN A 54 3.47 12.20 -3.58
CA ASN A 54 3.59 11.00 -4.41
C ASN A 54 4.41 9.87 -3.75
N MET A 55 4.54 9.86 -2.42
CA MET A 55 5.20 8.77 -1.70
C MET A 55 4.34 7.51 -1.69
N ILE A 56 3.02 7.69 -1.85
CA ILE A 56 2.05 6.62 -1.91
C ILE A 56 0.92 6.95 -2.88
N LYS A 57 0.35 5.91 -3.51
CA LYS A 57 -0.72 6.03 -4.50
C LYS A 57 -1.86 5.07 -4.15
N PRO A 58 -2.77 5.46 -3.23
CA PRO A 58 -3.90 4.61 -2.88
C PRO A 58 -4.82 4.41 -4.07
N LYS A 59 -5.44 3.24 -4.16
CA LYS A 59 -6.45 2.96 -5.18
C LYS A 59 -7.68 3.83 -4.91
N ARG A 60 -8.25 4.41 -5.96
CA ARG A 60 -9.52 5.14 -5.88
C ARG A 60 -10.66 4.24 -6.33
N THR A 61 -11.77 4.26 -5.59
CA THR A 61 -13.00 3.56 -5.99
C THR A 61 -13.74 4.34 -7.07
N VAL A 62 -14.78 3.72 -7.66
CA VAL A 62 -15.67 4.39 -8.63
C VAL A 62 -16.29 5.67 -8.05
N THR A 63 -16.58 5.69 -6.75
CA THR A 63 -17.06 6.88 -6.00
C THR A 63 -15.93 7.84 -5.60
N ASN A 64 -14.73 7.73 -6.19
CA ASN A 64 -13.55 8.54 -5.92
C ASN A 64 -13.06 8.52 -4.45
N ARG A 65 -13.38 7.46 -3.68
CA ARG A 65 -12.88 7.30 -2.30
C ARG A 65 -11.54 6.58 -2.32
N ARG A 66 -10.60 7.04 -1.48
CA ARG A 66 -9.27 6.42 -1.32
C ARG A 66 -9.38 5.10 -0.56
N ARG A 67 -8.65 4.10 -1.04
CA ARG A 67 -8.49 2.80 -0.38
C ARG A 67 -7.01 2.42 -0.37
N TYR A 68 -6.50 2.13 0.81
CA TYR A 68 -5.13 1.67 1.01
C TYR A 68 -5.13 0.15 1.11
N SER A 69 -4.10 -0.45 0.54
CA SER A 69 -3.75 -1.85 0.71
C SER A 69 -2.94 -2.05 2.00
N GLN A 70 -2.72 -3.31 2.41
CA GLN A 70 -1.83 -3.57 3.55
C GLN A 70 -0.39 -3.13 3.20
N ARG A 71 0.03 -3.33 1.95
CA ARG A 71 1.31 -2.85 1.42
C ARG A 71 1.47 -1.34 1.55
N ASP A 72 0.39 -0.60 1.30
CA ASP A 72 0.38 0.85 1.45
C ASP A 72 0.62 1.27 2.91
N LEU A 73 -0.02 0.59 3.86
CA LEU A 73 0.15 0.85 5.30
C LEU A 73 1.59 0.57 5.74
N MET A 74 2.18 -0.54 5.31
CA MET A 74 3.58 -0.87 5.63
C MET A 74 4.55 0.19 5.09
N LYS A 75 4.31 0.69 3.88
CA LYS A 75 5.08 1.81 3.31
C LYS A 75 4.95 3.08 4.15
N LEU A 76 3.73 3.43 4.56
CA LEU A 76 3.51 4.61 5.41
C LEU A 76 4.21 4.48 6.77
N GLN A 77 4.20 3.29 7.35
CA GLN A 77 4.92 2.98 8.58
C GLN A 77 6.44 3.13 8.40
N ALA A 78 7.02 2.62 7.31
CA ALA A 78 8.43 2.80 6.99
C ALA A 78 8.82 4.28 6.84
N ILE A 79 7.99 5.07 6.14
CA ILE A 79 8.19 6.54 6.00
C ILE A 79 8.15 7.21 7.38
N GLN A 80 7.21 6.82 8.23
CA GLN A 80 7.08 7.37 9.58
C GLN A 80 8.29 7.02 10.46
N THR A 81 8.79 5.79 10.40
CA THR A 81 9.98 5.37 11.15
C THR A 81 11.22 6.16 10.72
N LEU A 82 11.44 6.31 9.40
CA LEU A 82 12.59 7.07 8.89
C LEU A 82 12.53 8.56 9.26
N THR A 83 11.35 9.16 9.21
CA THR A 83 11.16 10.58 9.55
C THR A 83 11.23 10.83 11.06
N ARG A 84 10.59 10.00 11.88
CA ARG A 84 10.50 10.20 13.34
C ARG A 84 11.71 9.66 14.10
N LYS A 85 12.15 8.43 13.84
CA LYS A 85 13.27 7.81 14.57
C LYS A 85 14.62 8.27 14.04
N HIS A 86 14.77 8.35 12.71
CA HIS A 86 16.07 8.63 12.08
C HIS A 86 16.23 10.10 11.61
N GLY A 87 15.20 10.94 11.78
CA GLY A 87 15.26 12.36 11.41
C GLY A 87 15.44 12.60 9.91
N VAL A 88 15.14 11.61 9.07
CA VAL A 88 15.36 11.70 7.62
C VAL A 88 14.27 12.58 6.99
N ASN A 89 14.68 13.48 6.10
CA ASN A 89 13.72 14.26 5.32
C ASN A 89 12.99 13.40 4.27
N LEU A 90 11.84 13.86 3.77
CA LEU A 90 11.02 13.06 2.86
C LEU A 90 11.71 12.74 1.52
N ALA A 91 12.63 13.59 1.05
CA ALA A 91 13.42 13.31 -0.15
C ALA A 91 14.41 12.17 0.10
N GLY A 92 15.08 12.16 1.26
CA GLY A 92 15.99 11.12 1.72
C GLY A 92 15.26 9.80 1.93
N VAL A 93 14.05 9.83 2.49
CA VAL A 93 13.21 8.63 2.61
C VAL A 93 13.02 7.95 1.26
N ARG A 94 12.73 8.69 0.19
CA ARG A 94 12.57 8.10 -1.16
C ARG A 94 13.83 7.37 -1.63
N TYR A 95 15.00 7.98 -1.46
CA TYR A 95 16.27 7.36 -1.83
C TYR A 95 16.60 6.15 -0.95
N ILE A 96 16.39 6.25 0.36
CA ILE A 96 16.63 5.13 1.30
C ILE A 96 15.75 3.94 0.95
N LEU A 97 14.46 4.13 0.70
CA LEU A 97 13.56 3.04 0.32
C LEU A 97 13.98 2.38 -1.01
N ALA A 98 14.43 3.17 -1.99
CA ALA A 98 14.95 2.64 -3.26
C ALA A 98 16.27 1.85 -3.08
N LEU A 99 17.17 2.35 -2.23
CA LEU A 99 18.44 1.68 -1.91
C LEU A 99 18.19 0.38 -1.16
N LEU A 100 17.33 0.38 -0.15
CA LEU A 100 16.96 -0.81 0.61
C LEU A 100 16.37 -1.91 -0.30
N LYS A 101 15.52 -1.52 -1.26
CA LYS A 101 15.01 -2.43 -2.29
C LYS A 101 16.13 -3.00 -3.16
N THR A 102 17.10 -2.17 -3.55
CA THR A 102 18.25 -2.61 -4.38
C THR A 102 19.16 -3.59 -3.61
N LEU A 103 19.41 -3.32 -2.33
CA LEU A 103 20.18 -4.21 -1.45
C LEU A 103 19.49 -5.57 -1.33
N GLN A 104 18.17 -5.57 -1.11
CA GLN A 104 17.39 -6.79 -1.00
C GLN A 104 17.38 -7.62 -2.29
N LEU A 105 17.22 -6.98 -3.46
CA LEU A 105 17.33 -7.66 -4.76
C LEU A 105 18.72 -8.25 -4.99
N SER A 106 19.76 -7.64 -4.41
CA SER A 106 21.15 -8.11 -4.49
C SER A 106 21.48 -9.17 -3.43
N GLY A 107 20.53 -9.53 -2.56
CA GLY A 107 20.74 -10.47 -1.45
C GLY A 107 21.65 -9.90 -0.34
N LEU A 108 21.79 -8.58 -0.26
CA LEU A 108 22.57 -7.91 0.77
C LEU A 108 21.66 -7.50 1.93
N GLU A 109 22.15 -7.76 3.14
CA GLU A 109 21.47 -7.39 4.37
C GLU A 109 21.44 -5.86 4.55
N PRO A 110 20.30 -5.28 4.98
CA PRO A 110 20.23 -3.89 5.39
C PRO A 110 21.20 -3.58 6.56
N PRO A 111 21.71 -2.33 6.64
CA PRO A 111 22.51 -1.91 7.79
C PRO A 111 21.70 -2.02 9.08
N ASP A 112 22.37 -2.27 10.22
CA ASP A 112 21.73 -2.63 11.50
C ASP A 112 20.58 -1.71 11.92
N GLY A 113 20.73 -0.40 11.71
CA GLY A 113 19.70 0.59 12.06
C GLY A 113 18.45 0.57 11.17
N LEU A 114 18.43 -0.18 10.08
CA LEU A 114 17.31 -0.28 9.13
C LEU A 114 16.71 -1.68 9.05
N LYS A 115 17.21 -2.65 9.84
CA LYS A 115 16.70 -4.03 9.86
C LYS A 115 15.24 -4.15 10.29
N GLU A 116 14.74 -3.17 11.04
CA GLU A 116 13.34 -3.09 11.45
C GLU A 116 12.39 -2.73 10.30
N LEU A 117 12.91 -2.21 9.18
CA LEU A 117 12.10 -1.84 8.02
C LEU A 117 11.93 -3.03 7.09
N ASP A 118 10.72 -3.57 7.05
CA ASP A 118 10.35 -4.59 6.07
C ASP A 118 10.12 -3.95 4.69
N VAL A 119 11.20 -3.88 3.92
CA VAL A 119 11.25 -3.33 2.55
C VAL A 119 10.84 -4.36 1.48
N SER A 120 10.60 -5.61 1.87
CA SER A 120 10.31 -6.73 0.96
C SER A 120 9.06 -6.52 0.10
N LEU A 121 8.17 -5.62 0.54
CA LEU A 121 6.87 -5.39 -0.05
C LEU A 121 6.75 -3.99 -0.68
N LEU A 122 7.83 -3.23 -0.84
CA LEU A 122 7.74 -1.86 -1.35
C LEU A 122 7.78 -1.78 -2.88
N ASP A 123 6.63 -1.49 -3.49
CA ASP A 123 6.58 -1.00 -4.87
C ASP A 123 7.01 0.47 -4.90
N VAL A 124 8.32 0.73 -4.95
CA VAL A 124 8.87 2.05 -5.30
C VAL A 124 8.72 2.28 -6.80
#